data_AF-A0A524MI39-F1
#
_entry.id   AF-A0A524MI39-F1
#
_cell.length_a   1.000
_cell.length_b   1.000
_cell.length_c   1.000
_cell.angle_alpha   90.00
_cell.angle_beta   90.00
_cell.angle_gamma   90.00
#
_symmetry.space_group_name_H-M   'P 1'
#
loop_
_entity.id
_entity.type
_entity.pdbx_description
1 polymer ?
#
loop_
_entity_poly.entity_id
_entity_poly.type
_entity_poly.pdbx_seq_one_letter_code
_entity_poly.pdbx_strand_id
1 'polypeptide(L)'
;MMQTVDMIIREVHAGLWFLVVGYYFFLFIFLLFFRWRNTRNPFQFAMAMFFLLLAIGRCFYFVGDFYADPLSLATGTPFLDGTLDFWLMAGSFIQWIALATLSATAGFMIFGKKEAQIAFAIPAVIIAITLGFIPLEPTFRGLLSGVFGAGYALFIPLLFWYLAWQSGGMLRRSNLFLGLGFFVLFAGRVIHAIRYPMADVLFNNSIAIPGVIAPGLIIIGLIFIAAGNEWGQTG
;
A
#
# COMPACT_ATOMS: atom_id res chain seq x y z
N MET A 1 1.10 -26.93 24.15
CA MET A 1 1.72 -25.63 24.49
C MET A 1 2.09 -24.82 23.23
N MET A 2 2.57 -25.43 22.14
CA MET A 2 2.79 -24.73 20.85
C MET A 2 1.52 -24.07 20.28
N GLN A 3 0.38 -24.77 20.31
CA GLN A 3 -0.90 -24.29 19.76
C GLN A 3 -1.41 -22.94 20.33
N THR A 4 -1.09 -22.64 21.60
CA THR A 4 -1.51 -21.38 22.26
C THR A 4 -0.62 -20.21 21.84
N VAL A 5 0.68 -20.45 21.67
CA VAL A 5 1.64 -19.42 21.24
C VAL A 5 1.40 -19.04 19.79
N ASP A 6 1.18 -20.03 18.92
CA ASP A 6 0.87 -19.80 17.50
C ASP A 6 -0.44 -19.02 17.31
N MET A 7 -1.45 -19.31 18.16
CA MET A 7 -2.70 -18.56 18.19
C MET A 7 -2.49 -17.10 18.60
N ILE A 8 -1.73 -16.84 19.68
CA ILE A 8 -1.44 -15.47 20.13
C ILE A 8 -0.72 -14.67 19.02
N ILE A 9 0.28 -15.26 18.36
CA ILE A 9 1.03 -14.61 17.28
C ILE A 9 0.10 -14.25 16.11
N ARG A 10 -0.79 -15.15 15.72
CA ARG A 10 -1.77 -14.91 14.66
C ARG A 10 -2.73 -13.76 15.02
N GLU A 11 -3.27 -13.74 16.23
CA GLU A 11 -4.19 -12.68 16.66
C GLU A 11 -3.50 -11.32 16.76
N VAL A 12 -2.24 -11.27 17.22
CA VAL A 12 -1.45 -10.04 17.22
C VAL A 12 -1.20 -9.54 15.80
N HIS A 13 -0.85 -10.43 14.88
CA HIS A 13 -0.65 -10.09 13.47
C HIS A 13 -1.95 -9.57 12.84
N ALA A 14 -3.08 -10.22 13.11
CA ALA A 14 -4.39 -9.78 12.66
C ALA A 14 -4.75 -8.39 13.22
N GLY A 15 -4.53 -8.17 14.52
CA GLY A 15 -4.78 -6.89 15.19
C GLY A 15 -3.96 -5.74 14.61
N LEU A 16 -2.69 -5.97 14.28
CA LEU A 16 -1.84 -4.96 13.65
C LEU A 16 -2.32 -4.58 12.24
N TRP A 17 -2.80 -5.55 11.46
CA TRP A 17 -3.39 -5.26 10.15
C TRP A 17 -4.74 -4.55 10.25
N PHE A 18 -5.55 -4.87 11.25
CA PHE A 18 -6.76 -4.09 11.54
C PHE A 18 -6.43 -2.63 11.85
N LEU A 19 -5.35 -2.40 12.62
CA LEU A 19 -4.89 -1.05 12.90
C LEU A 19 -4.45 -0.33 11.62
N VAL A 20 -3.72 -0.98 10.72
CA VAL A 20 -3.38 -0.44 9.39
C VAL A 20 -4.63 -0.04 8.60
N VAL A 21 -5.64 -0.92 8.51
CA VAL A 21 -6.91 -0.65 7.82
C VAL A 21 -7.63 0.54 8.46
N GLY A 22 -7.67 0.59 9.79
CA GLY A 22 -8.25 1.70 10.54
C GLY A 22 -7.56 3.03 10.24
N TYR A 23 -6.22 3.06 10.16
CA TYR A 23 -5.48 4.26 9.80
C TYR A 23 -5.67 4.68 8.34
N TYR A 24 -5.77 3.74 7.39
CA TYR A 24 -6.14 4.08 6.02
C TYR A 24 -7.52 4.75 5.96
N PHE A 25 -8.50 4.19 6.66
CA PHE A 25 -9.85 4.76 6.71
C PHE A 25 -9.88 6.12 7.41
N PHE A 26 -9.10 6.28 8.49
CA PHE A 26 -8.93 7.55 9.19
C PHE A 26 -8.36 8.62 8.25
N LEU A 27 -7.27 8.34 7.54
CA LEU A 27 -6.71 9.29 6.57
C LEU A 27 -7.67 9.60 5.44
N PHE A 28 -8.43 8.62 4.95
CA PHE A 28 -9.48 8.86 3.97
C PHE A 28 -10.51 9.89 4.47
N ILE A 29 -11.11 9.65 5.64
CA ILE A 29 -12.09 10.58 6.24
C ILE A 29 -11.47 11.95 6.44
N PHE A 30 -10.27 11.98 7.01
CA PHE A 30 -9.56 13.22 7.33
C PHE A 30 -9.32 14.06 6.07
N LEU A 31 -8.73 13.46 5.03
CA LEU A 31 -8.43 14.14 3.78
C LEU A 31 -9.70 14.54 3.02
N LEU A 32 -10.74 13.70 3.01
CA LEU A 32 -11.97 13.99 2.27
C LEU A 32 -12.80 15.10 2.94
N PHE A 33 -13.14 14.92 4.22
CA PHE A 33 -14.12 15.78 4.89
C PHE A 33 -13.52 17.06 5.45
N PHE A 34 -12.28 17.04 5.93
CA PHE A 34 -11.66 18.22 6.55
C PHE A 34 -10.78 19.00 5.58
N ARG A 35 -10.22 18.33 4.55
CA ARG A 35 -9.31 19.01 3.63
C ARG A 35 -9.92 19.30 2.29
N TRP A 36 -10.28 18.25 1.54
CA TRP A 36 -10.79 18.41 0.19
C TRP A 36 -12.09 19.22 0.17
N ARG A 37 -13.00 19.00 1.14
CA ARG A 37 -14.22 19.80 1.25
C ARG A 37 -13.95 21.31 1.35
N ASN A 38 -12.86 21.70 2.00
CA ASN A 38 -12.51 23.11 2.23
C ASN A 38 -11.68 23.69 1.07
N THR A 39 -10.66 22.98 0.59
CA THR A 39 -9.72 23.48 -0.43
C THR A 39 -10.18 23.20 -1.87
N ARG A 40 -11.05 22.19 -2.06
CA ARG A 40 -11.42 21.58 -3.35
C ARG A 40 -10.21 21.16 -4.21
N ASN A 41 -9.05 20.92 -3.60
CA ASN A 41 -7.84 20.54 -4.31
C ASN A 41 -7.95 19.09 -4.82
N PRO A 42 -7.86 18.84 -6.15
CA PRO A 42 -8.00 17.51 -6.72
C PRO A 42 -6.96 16.50 -6.19
N PHE A 43 -5.77 16.96 -5.78
CA PHE A 43 -4.77 16.09 -5.19
C PHE A 43 -5.19 15.52 -3.83
N GLN A 44 -5.82 16.34 -2.99
CA GLN A 44 -6.30 15.86 -1.68
C GLN A 44 -7.43 14.85 -1.86
N PHE A 45 -8.28 15.04 -2.87
CA PHE A 45 -9.30 14.06 -3.24
C PHE A 45 -8.69 12.74 -3.71
N ALA A 46 -7.71 12.79 -4.63
CA ALA A 46 -7.03 11.61 -5.11
C ALA A 46 -6.31 10.85 -3.99
N MET A 47 -5.66 11.57 -3.07
CA MET A 47 -5.05 11.00 -1.86
C MET A 47 -6.09 10.33 -0.95
N ALA A 48 -7.25 10.96 -0.75
CA ALA A 48 -8.33 10.36 0.02
C ALA A 48 -8.82 9.06 -0.64
N MET A 49 -9.11 9.10 -1.94
CA MET A 49 -9.54 7.92 -2.71
C MET A 49 -8.48 6.82 -2.72
N PHE A 50 -7.21 7.17 -2.82
CA PHE A 50 -6.11 6.24 -2.69
C PHE A 50 -6.16 5.48 -1.37
N PHE A 51 -6.33 6.17 -0.23
CA PHE A 51 -6.42 5.50 1.07
C PHE A 51 -7.69 4.67 1.24
N LEU A 52 -8.82 5.12 0.70
CA LEU A 52 -10.05 4.32 0.69
C LEU A 52 -9.84 3.01 -0.07
N LEU A 53 -9.27 3.08 -1.27
CA LEU A 53 -8.99 1.90 -2.08
C LEU A 53 -7.95 0.99 -1.40
N LEU A 54 -6.93 1.55 -0.74
CA LEU A 54 -6.01 0.74 0.08
C LEU A 54 -6.72 0.03 1.24
N ALA A 55 -7.64 0.70 1.94
CA ALA A 55 -8.42 0.10 3.01
C ALA A 55 -9.27 -1.06 2.48
N ILE A 56 -10.04 -0.83 1.43
CA ILE A 56 -10.90 -1.85 0.81
C ILE A 56 -10.05 -3.01 0.32
N GLY A 57 -9.00 -2.74 -0.46
CA GLY A 57 -8.11 -3.79 -0.97
C GLY A 57 -7.45 -4.58 0.15
N ARG A 58 -7.09 -3.93 1.26
CA ARG A 58 -6.52 -4.62 2.42
C ARG A 58 -7.55 -5.46 3.17
N CYS A 59 -8.84 -5.09 3.20
CA CYS A 59 -9.88 -5.97 3.72
C CYS A 59 -9.96 -7.29 2.93
N PHE A 60 -9.85 -7.25 1.59
CA PHE A 60 -9.82 -8.47 0.78
C PHE A 60 -8.60 -9.34 1.08
N TYR A 61 -7.40 -8.74 1.17
CA TYR A 61 -6.21 -9.47 1.61
C TYR A 61 -6.31 -10.01 3.03
N PHE A 62 -6.97 -9.28 3.93
CA PHE A 62 -7.15 -9.70 5.31
C PHE A 62 -8.04 -10.95 5.40
N VAL A 63 -9.15 -10.98 4.66
CA VAL A 63 -10.01 -12.17 4.55
C VAL A 63 -9.23 -13.33 3.92
N GLY A 64 -8.47 -13.05 2.84
CA GLY A 64 -7.61 -14.05 2.19
C GLY A 64 -6.56 -14.65 3.11
N ASP A 65 -5.77 -13.80 3.78
CA ASP A 65 -4.65 -14.19 4.63
C ASP A 65 -5.10 -14.88 5.93
N PHE A 66 -6.20 -14.45 6.58
CA PHE A 66 -6.55 -14.92 7.94
C PHE A 66 -7.76 -15.86 8.03
N TYR A 67 -8.67 -15.82 7.06
CA TYR A 67 -9.95 -16.54 7.15
C TYR A 67 -10.16 -17.55 6.03
N ALA A 68 -9.66 -17.27 4.83
CA ALA A 68 -9.81 -18.16 3.69
C ALA A 68 -8.75 -19.27 3.68
N ASP A 69 -7.52 -18.99 4.16
CA ASP A 69 -6.45 -19.98 4.27
C ASP A 69 -5.97 -20.15 5.73
N PRO A 70 -6.31 -21.28 6.40
CA PRO A 70 -5.82 -21.58 7.75
C PRO A 70 -4.31 -21.82 7.82
N LEU A 71 -3.64 -22.10 6.69
CA LEU A 71 -2.23 -22.50 6.61
C LEU A 71 -1.29 -21.36 6.18
N SER A 72 -1.82 -20.22 5.74
CA SER A 72 -1.02 -19.09 5.21
C SER A 72 0.01 -18.56 6.22
N LEU A 73 -0.23 -18.76 7.52
CA LEU A 73 0.61 -18.31 8.63
C LEU A 73 1.57 -19.39 9.16
N ALA A 74 1.35 -20.67 8.82
CA ALA A 74 2.03 -21.81 9.44
C ALA A 74 2.90 -22.63 8.48
N THR A 75 2.61 -22.62 7.17
CA THR A 75 3.33 -23.42 6.17
C THR A 75 3.58 -22.62 4.90
N GLY A 76 4.69 -22.95 4.22
CA GLY A 76 5.29 -22.19 3.13
C GLY A 76 4.32 -21.72 2.04
N THR A 77 4.68 -20.55 1.50
CA THR A 77 4.14 -19.80 0.35
C THR A 77 2.63 -19.89 0.09
N PRO A 78 1.90 -18.76 0.08
CA PRO A 78 0.50 -18.67 -0.32
C PRO A 78 0.39 -18.71 -1.85
N PHE A 79 1.04 -19.70 -2.48
CA PHE A 79 0.88 -20.00 -3.89
C PHE A 79 -0.21 -21.06 -4.05
N LEU A 80 -1.44 -20.59 -3.81
CA LEU A 80 -2.69 -20.91 -4.51
C LEU A 80 -2.96 -22.38 -4.86
N ASP A 81 -3.68 -23.07 -3.96
CA ASP A 81 -4.70 -24.04 -4.35
C ASP A 81 -6.03 -23.27 -4.58
N GLY A 82 -6.72 -23.56 -5.69
CA GLY A 82 -7.66 -22.69 -6.42
C GLY A 82 -8.95 -22.19 -5.74
N THR A 83 -9.05 -22.18 -4.42
CA THR A 83 -10.19 -21.60 -3.66
C THR A 83 -9.89 -20.20 -3.10
N LEU A 84 -8.62 -19.79 -3.04
CA LEU A 84 -8.15 -18.49 -2.51
C LEU A 84 -8.07 -17.37 -3.56
N ASP A 85 -8.26 -17.71 -4.83
CA ASP A 85 -8.00 -16.82 -5.97
C ASP A 85 -8.82 -15.54 -5.93
N PHE A 86 -10.11 -15.61 -5.61
CA PHE A 86 -10.99 -14.45 -5.69
C PHE A 86 -10.57 -13.31 -4.75
N TRP A 87 -10.27 -13.61 -3.48
CA TRP A 87 -9.93 -12.59 -2.48
C TRP A 87 -8.62 -11.89 -2.81
N LEU A 88 -7.62 -12.65 -3.24
CA LEU A 88 -6.32 -12.11 -3.64
C LEU A 88 -6.40 -11.35 -4.98
N MET A 89 -7.21 -11.82 -5.93
CA MET A 89 -7.50 -11.12 -7.19
C MET A 89 -8.18 -9.80 -6.95
N ALA A 90 -9.28 -9.78 -6.18
CA ALA A 90 -10.00 -8.56 -5.84
C ALA A 90 -9.11 -7.58 -5.07
N GLY A 91 -8.39 -8.06 -4.05
CA GLY A 91 -7.45 -7.24 -3.28
C GLY A 91 -6.36 -6.62 -4.15
N SER A 92 -5.75 -7.41 -5.05
CA SER A 92 -4.73 -6.94 -5.98
C SER A 92 -5.28 -5.90 -6.95
N PHE A 93 -6.41 -6.18 -7.60
CA PHE A 93 -7.08 -5.26 -8.51
C PHE A 93 -7.30 -3.89 -7.84
N ILE A 94 -7.94 -3.88 -6.67
CA ILE A 94 -8.30 -2.63 -5.98
C ILE A 94 -7.05 -1.86 -5.55
N GLN A 95 -6.00 -2.54 -5.07
CA GLN A 95 -4.74 -1.87 -4.70
C GLN A 95 -4.01 -1.27 -5.90
N TRP A 96 -4.06 -1.93 -7.07
CA TRP A 96 -3.47 -1.41 -8.29
C TRP A 96 -4.28 -0.23 -8.86
N ILE A 97 -5.61 -0.25 -8.73
CA ILE A 97 -6.45 0.93 -9.03
C ILE A 97 -6.14 2.09 -8.08
N ALA A 98 -5.82 1.82 -6.81
CA ALA A 98 -5.35 2.85 -5.88
C ALA A 98 -4.05 3.50 -6.40
N LEU A 99 -3.06 2.69 -6.78
CA LEU A 99 -1.80 3.16 -7.36
C LEU A 99 -2.02 3.95 -8.65
N ALA A 100 -2.91 3.50 -9.53
CA ALA A 100 -3.30 4.22 -10.73
C ALA A 100 -3.86 5.61 -10.40
N THR A 101 -4.75 5.70 -9.42
CA THR A 101 -5.37 6.97 -8.99
C THR A 101 -4.31 7.97 -8.48
N LEU A 102 -3.39 7.50 -7.64
CA LEU A 102 -2.35 8.36 -7.07
C LEU A 102 -1.32 8.77 -8.13
N SER A 103 -0.86 7.83 -8.95
CA SER A 103 0.14 8.09 -10.01
C SER A 103 -0.41 8.98 -11.13
N ALA A 104 -1.67 8.83 -11.52
CA ALA A 104 -2.33 9.71 -12.48
C ALA A 104 -2.29 11.17 -12.01
N THR A 105 -2.69 11.38 -10.75
CA THR A 105 -2.76 12.71 -10.15
C THR A 105 -1.37 13.32 -9.99
N ALA A 106 -0.40 12.51 -9.56
CA ALA A 106 0.99 12.92 -9.45
C ALA A 106 1.58 13.32 -10.81
N GLY A 107 1.29 12.54 -11.86
CA GLY A 107 1.68 12.86 -13.24
C GLY A 107 1.08 14.18 -13.73
N PHE A 108 -0.20 14.44 -13.44
CA PHE A 108 -0.84 15.71 -13.77
C PHE A 108 -0.17 16.90 -13.06
N MET A 109 0.15 16.76 -11.77
CA MET A 109 0.76 17.85 -10.98
C MET A 109 2.15 18.25 -11.47
N ILE A 110 2.96 17.31 -11.95
CA ILE A 110 4.31 17.62 -12.44
C ILE A 110 4.27 18.26 -13.83
N PHE A 111 3.56 17.62 -14.75
CA PHE A 111 3.67 17.96 -16.17
C PHE A 111 2.59 18.95 -16.61
N GLY A 112 1.53 19.15 -15.82
CA GLY A 112 0.38 19.99 -16.17
C GLY A 112 -0.41 19.52 -17.39
N LYS A 113 -0.06 18.33 -17.94
CA LYS A 113 -0.60 17.80 -19.19
C LYS A 113 -1.46 16.57 -18.93
N LYS A 114 -2.62 16.52 -19.59
CA LYS A 114 -3.54 15.39 -19.53
C LYS A 114 -2.92 14.09 -20.09
N GLU A 115 -2.04 14.20 -21.08
CA GLU A 115 -1.32 13.06 -21.64
C GLU A 115 -0.43 12.37 -20.61
N ALA A 116 0.26 13.14 -19.76
CA ALA A 116 1.10 12.59 -18.69
C ALA A 116 0.25 11.85 -17.65
N GLN A 117 -0.89 12.43 -17.24
CA GLN A 117 -1.84 11.77 -16.34
C GLN A 117 -2.22 10.38 -16.85
N ILE A 118 -2.56 10.28 -18.14
CA ILE A 118 -2.94 9.02 -18.78
C ILE A 118 -1.77 8.05 -18.86
N ALA A 119 -0.58 8.53 -19.25
CA ALA A 119 0.62 7.72 -19.37
C ALA A 119 1.05 7.04 -18.06
N PHE A 120 0.90 7.72 -16.91
CA PHE A 120 1.20 7.14 -15.59
C PHE A 120 0.10 6.20 -15.07
N ALA A 121 -1.16 6.44 -15.45
CA ALA A 121 -2.31 5.66 -15.01
C ALA A 121 -2.46 4.34 -15.78
N ILE A 122 -2.32 4.37 -17.10
CA ILE A 122 -2.60 3.22 -17.98
C ILE A 122 -1.82 1.97 -17.57
N PRO A 123 -0.50 2.01 -17.33
CA PRO A 123 0.24 0.81 -16.95
C PRO A 123 -0.31 0.18 -15.67
N ALA A 124 -0.60 0.98 -14.64
CA ALA A 124 -1.19 0.49 -13.40
C ALA A 124 -2.60 -0.09 -13.60
N VAL A 125 -3.42 0.50 -14.46
CA VAL A 125 -4.76 -0.02 -14.78
C VAL A 125 -4.67 -1.35 -15.54
N ILE A 126 -3.77 -1.47 -16.51
CA ILE A 126 -3.54 -2.72 -17.24
C ILE A 126 -3.15 -3.81 -16.25
N ILE A 127 -2.18 -3.54 -15.38
CA ILE A 127 -1.74 -4.49 -14.36
C ILE A 127 -2.88 -4.85 -13.40
N ALA A 128 -3.71 -3.89 -12.99
CA ALA A 128 -4.89 -4.15 -12.18
C ALA A 128 -5.80 -5.17 -12.86
N ILE A 129 -6.16 -4.94 -14.13
CA ILE A 129 -7.05 -5.81 -14.90
C ILE A 129 -6.42 -7.19 -15.06
N THR A 130 -5.13 -7.27 -15.42
CA THR A 130 -4.43 -8.53 -15.58
C THR A 130 -4.42 -9.34 -14.28
N LEU A 131 -4.07 -8.74 -13.15
CA LEU A 131 -4.03 -9.43 -11.85
C LEU A 131 -5.42 -9.75 -11.28
N GLY A 132 -6.44 -8.96 -11.65
CA GLY A 132 -7.80 -9.07 -11.14
C GLY A 132 -8.69 -10.06 -11.89
N PHE A 133 -8.44 -10.28 -13.18
CA PHE A 133 -9.36 -11.04 -14.04
C PHE A 133 -8.70 -12.15 -14.85
N ILE A 134 -7.37 -12.14 -15.00
CA ILE A 134 -6.67 -13.17 -15.76
C ILE A 134 -6.07 -14.17 -14.76
N PRO A 135 -6.43 -15.45 -14.84
CA PRO A 135 -5.76 -16.49 -14.06
C PRO A 135 -4.34 -16.64 -14.60
N LEU A 136 -3.37 -16.12 -13.85
CA LEU A 136 -1.96 -16.18 -14.18
C LEU A 136 -1.28 -17.26 -13.34
N GLU A 137 -0.24 -17.88 -13.91
CA GLU A 137 0.66 -18.74 -13.15
C GLU A 137 1.22 -17.97 -11.93
N PRO A 138 1.29 -18.61 -10.73
CA PRO A 138 1.71 -17.94 -9.50
C PRO A 138 3.06 -17.20 -9.60
N THR A 139 4.04 -17.81 -10.28
CA THR A 139 5.35 -17.21 -10.50
C THR A 139 5.26 -15.94 -11.34
N PHE A 140 4.52 -15.98 -12.46
CA PHE A 140 4.34 -14.82 -13.32
C PHE A 140 3.57 -13.71 -12.62
N ARG A 141 2.54 -14.06 -11.84
CA ARG A 141 1.78 -13.12 -11.00
C ARG A 141 2.67 -12.42 -9.97
N GLY A 142 3.53 -13.18 -9.29
CA GLY A 142 4.49 -12.65 -8.33
C GLY A 142 5.52 -11.74 -8.98
N LEU A 143 6.05 -12.12 -10.14
CA LEU A 143 7.03 -11.31 -10.88
C LEU A 143 6.40 -10.02 -11.41
N LEU A 144 5.21 -10.10 -12.02
CA LEU A 144 4.50 -8.93 -12.54
C LEU A 144 4.17 -7.95 -11.40
N SER A 145 3.56 -8.42 -10.32
CA SER A 145 3.22 -7.56 -9.19
C SER A 145 4.45 -7.05 -8.44
N GLY A 146 5.52 -7.85 -8.34
CA GLY A 146 6.77 -7.49 -7.67
C GLY A 146 7.58 -6.45 -8.43
N VAL A 147 7.84 -6.66 -9.72
CA VAL A 147 8.66 -5.75 -10.54
C VAL A 147 7.98 -4.39 -10.70
N PHE A 148 6.73 -4.39 -11.16
CA PHE A 148 6.01 -3.12 -11.31
C PHE A 148 5.66 -2.51 -9.97
N GLY A 149 5.36 -3.33 -8.95
CA GLY A 149 5.09 -2.85 -7.60
C GLY A 149 6.30 -2.13 -7.00
N ALA A 150 7.51 -2.66 -7.16
CA ALA A 150 8.75 -2.00 -6.77
C ALA A 150 8.98 -0.70 -7.56
N GLY A 151 8.68 -0.70 -8.86
CA GLY A 151 8.73 0.51 -9.68
C GLY A 151 7.84 1.63 -9.15
N TYR A 152 6.55 1.34 -8.89
CA TYR A 152 5.61 2.33 -8.32
C TYR A 152 5.95 2.71 -6.86
N ALA A 153 6.45 1.75 -6.07
CA ALA A 153 6.89 1.96 -4.70
C ALA A 153 8.05 2.96 -4.58
N LEU A 154 8.93 3.02 -5.57
CA LEU A 154 10.02 3.99 -5.62
C LEU A 154 9.58 5.29 -6.33
N PHE A 155 8.80 5.17 -7.40
CA PHE A 155 8.33 6.31 -8.17
C PHE A 155 7.57 7.33 -7.32
N ILE A 156 6.61 6.88 -6.51
CA ILE A 156 5.75 7.80 -5.72
C ILE A 156 6.57 8.59 -4.67
N PRO A 157 7.42 7.98 -3.82
CA PRO A 157 8.27 8.73 -2.91
C PRO A 157 9.24 9.70 -3.60
N LEU A 158 9.92 9.23 -4.65
CA LEU A 158 10.87 10.04 -5.42
C LEU A 158 10.18 11.27 -6.02
N LEU A 159 8.93 11.10 -6.46
CA LEU A 159 8.10 12.19 -6.95
C LEU A 159 7.87 13.26 -5.89
N PHE A 160 7.48 12.87 -4.67
CA PHE A 160 7.29 13.84 -3.58
C PHE A 160 8.60 14.53 -3.18
N TRP A 161 9.73 13.80 -3.18
CA TRP A 161 11.03 14.43 -2.95
C TRP A 161 11.46 15.38 -4.07
N TYR A 162 11.13 15.07 -5.32
CA TYR A 162 11.32 16.01 -6.42
C TYR A 162 10.49 17.28 -6.24
N LEU A 163 9.21 17.16 -5.87
CA LEU A 163 8.36 18.32 -5.54
C LEU A 163 8.91 19.10 -4.35
N ALA A 164 9.48 18.42 -3.36
CA ALA A 164 10.13 19.05 -2.23
C ALA A 164 11.39 19.83 -2.64
N TRP A 165 12.17 19.30 -3.58
CA TRP A 165 13.35 19.98 -4.12
C TRP A 165 12.97 21.26 -4.87
N GLN A 166 11.86 21.25 -5.61
CA GLN A 166 11.39 22.40 -6.36
C GLN A 166 10.61 23.44 -5.53
N SER A 167 10.10 23.06 -4.36
CA SER A 167 9.31 23.95 -3.51
C SER A 167 10.16 24.63 -2.42
N GLY A 168 9.68 25.77 -1.93
CA GLY A 168 10.27 26.51 -0.82
C GLY A 168 9.41 26.45 0.45
N GLY A 169 9.99 26.85 1.57
CA GLY A 169 9.24 27.08 2.83
C GLY A 169 8.54 25.84 3.39
N MET A 170 7.28 26.01 3.81
CA MET A 170 6.47 24.96 4.44
C MET A 170 6.07 23.85 3.46
N LEU A 171 5.85 24.18 2.18
CA LEU A 171 5.54 23.22 1.13
C LEU A 171 6.69 22.22 0.92
N ARG A 172 7.95 22.66 1.02
CA ARG A 172 9.12 21.77 0.97
C ARG A 172 9.10 20.74 2.09
N ARG A 173 8.84 21.17 3.33
CA ARG A 173 8.78 20.28 4.49
C ARG A 173 7.62 19.28 4.37
N SER A 174 6.45 19.77 3.94
CA SER A 174 5.28 18.92 3.67
C SER A 174 5.60 17.81 2.67
N ASN A 175 6.16 18.16 1.51
CA ASN A 175 6.51 17.21 0.46
C ASN A 175 7.62 16.23 0.90
N LEU A 176 8.61 16.67 1.69
CA LEU A 176 9.62 15.78 2.26
C LEU A 176 9.01 14.69 3.14
N PHE A 177 8.08 15.07 4.02
CA PHE A 177 7.39 14.16 4.92
C PHE A 177 6.43 13.23 4.19
N LEU A 178 5.73 13.72 3.16
CA LEU A 178 4.91 12.88 2.28
C LEU A 178 5.78 11.85 1.57
N GLY A 179 6.91 12.25 0.98
CA GLY A 179 7.85 11.34 0.33
C GLY A 179 8.40 10.28 1.27
N LEU A 180 8.87 10.68 2.47
CA LEU A 180 9.33 9.75 3.50
C LEU A 180 8.22 8.80 3.95
N GLY A 181 7.02 9.32 4.19
CA GLY A 181 5.89 8.51 4.64
C GLY A 181 5.46 7.48 3.60
N PHE A 182 5.39 7.85 2.32
CA PHE A 182 5.13 6.90 1.24
C PHE A 182 6.26 5.89 1.09
N PHE A 183 7.52 6.31 1.23
CA PHE A 183 8.66 5.40 1.16
C PHE A 183 8.57 4.30 2.24
N VAL A 184 8.36 4.71 3.50
CA VAL A 184 8.23 3.77 4.63
C VAL A 184 6.99 2.89 4.48
N LEU A 185 5.86 3.45 4.03
CA LEU A 185 4.63 2.70 3.76
C LEU A 185 4.87 1.61 2.72
N PHE A 186 5.50 1.94 1.60
CA PHE A 186 5.77 0.97 0.55
C PHE A 186 6.84 -0.04 0.96
N ALA A 187 7.86 0.36 1.71
CA ALA A 187 8.83 -0.57 2.27
C ALA A 187 8.16 -1.64 3.14
N GLY A 188 7.22 -1.25 4.01
CA GLY A 188 6.42 -2.20 4.80
C GLY A 188 5.60 -3.16 3.93
N ARG A 189 5.05 -2.68 2.81
CA ARG A 189 4.30 -3.53 1.85
C ARG A 189 5.22 -4.50 1.09
N VAL A 190 6.41 -4.07 0.70
CA VAL A 190 7.41 -4.94 0.06
C VAL A 190 7.82 -6.03 1.04
N ILE A 191 8.16 -5.67 2.28
CA ILE A 191 8.49 -6.61 3.36
C ILE A 191 7.38 -7.66 3.56
N HIS A 192 6.11 -7.23 3.53
CA HIS A 192 4.99 -8.17 3.63
C HIS A 192 4.88 -9.12 2.44
N ALA A 193 5.18 -8.65 1.22
CA ALA A 193 5.12 -9.45 0.01
C ALA A 193 6.25 -10.49 -0.04
N ILE A 194 7.46 -10.13 0.44
CA ILE A 194 8.62 -11.03 0.50
C ILE A 194 8.76 -11.75 1.85
N ARG A 195 7.70 -11.77 2.67
CA ARG A 195 7.78 -12.25 4.06
C ARG A 195 8.31 -13.68 4.20
N TYR A 196 7.97 -14.58 3.28
CA TYR A 196 8.42 -15.97 3.29
C TYR A 196 9.90 -16.10 2.92
N PRO A 197 10.36 -15.64 1.74
CA PRO A 197 11.79 -15.72 1.42
C PRO A 197 12.66 -14.94 2.42
N MET A 198 12.13 -13.87 3.01
CA MET A 198 12.84 -13.11 4.04
C MET A 198 12.88 -13.84 5.39
N ALA A 199 11.82 -14.56 5.78
CA ALA A 199 11.81 -15.38 6.99
C ALA A 199 12.83 -16.51 6.91
N ASP A 200 12.92 -17.15 5.74
CA ASP A 200 13.82 -18.28 5.50
C ASP A 200 15.30 -17.85 5.55
N VAL A 201 15.62 -16.69 4.96
CA VAL A 201 17.01 -16.21 4.84
C VAL A 201 17.49 -15.43 6.07
N LEU A 202 16.64 -14.61 6.70
CA LEU A 202 17.07 -13.63 7.71
C LEU A 202 16.56 -13.90 9.12
N PHE A 203 15.48 -14.66 9.29
CA PHE A 203 14.78 -14.79 10.57
C PHE A 203 14.65 -16.23 11.06
N ASN A 204 15.53 -17.13 10.60
CA ASN A 204 15.57 -18.53 11.03
C ASN A 204 14.19 -19.22 10.91
N ASN A 205 13.51 -19.02 9.77
CA ASN A 205 12.15 -19.49 9.47
C ASN A 205 11.03 -18.89 10.35
N SER A 206 11.29 -17.79 11.07
CA SER A 206 10.25 -17.09 11.84
C SER A 206 9.44 -16.12 10.97
N ILE A 207 8.26 -16.55 10.54
CA ILE A 207 7.31 -15.74 9.75
C ILE A 207 6.66 -14.62 10.60
N ALA A 208 6.67 -14.78 11.92
CA ALA A 208 6.10 -13.82 12.87
C ALA A 208 6.81 -12.45 12.83
N ILE A 209 8.13 -12.44 12.67
CA ILE A 209 8.93 -11.21 12.69
C ILE A 209 8.59 -10.30 11.48
N PRO A 210 8.66 -10.79 10.22
CA PRO A 210 8.17 -10.04 9.07
C PRO A 210 6.68 -9.64 9.18
N GLY A 211 5.85 -10.49 9.78
CA GLY A 211 4.43 -10.24 10.00
C GLY A 211 4.12 -9.06 10.92
N VAL A 212 5.00 -8.75 11.87
CA VAL A 212 4.86 -7.57 12.75
C VAL A 212 5.55 -6.33 12.16
N ILE A 213 6.74 -6.51 11.56
CA ILE A 213 7.52 -5.40 10.99
C ILE A 213 6.75 -4.72 9.85
N ALA A 214 6.12 -5.50 8.96
CA ALA A 214 5.37 -4.96 7.82
C ALA A 214 4.27 -3.95 8.23
N PRO A 215 3.25 -4.34 9.02
CA PRO A 215 2.22 -3.40 9.44
C PRO A 215 2.79 -2.27 10.32
N GLY A 216 3.79 -2.54 11.16
CA GLY A 216 4.48 -1.52 11.95
C GLY A 216 5.07 -0.39 11.10
N LEU A 217 5.81 -0.73 10.04
CA LEU A 217 6.35 0.24 9.09
C LEU A 217 5.23 0.99 8.35
N ILE A 218 4.16 0.29 7.95
CA ILE A 218 3.03 0.94 7.29
C ILE A 218 2.42 2.01 8.20
N ILE A 219 2.22 1.73 9.49
CA ILE A 219 1.68 2.69 10.46
C ILE A 219 2.60 3.90 10.61
N ILE A 220 3.91 3.67 10.75
CA ILE A 220 4.90 4.75 10.82
C ILE A 220 4.83 5.61 9.56
N GLY A 221 4.74 4.99 8.37
CA GLY A 221 4.56 5.69 7.11
C GLY A 221 3.29 6.54 7.07
N LEU A 222 2.17 6.02 7.60
CA LEU A 222 0.90 6.74 7.68
C LEU A 222 0.97 7.96 8.61
N ILE A 223 1.70 7.86 9.73
CA ILE A 223 1.95 8.98 10.64
C ILE A 223 2.74 10.09 9.92
N PHE A 224 3.80 9.72 9.18
CA PHE A 224 4.54 10.69 8.38
C PHE A 224 3.68 11.34 7.29
N ILE A 225 2.82 10.57 6.63
CA ILE A 225 1.89 11.12 5.63
C ILE A 225 0.90 12.09 6.28
N ALA A 226 0.37 11.77 7.47
CA ALA A 226 -0.50 12.67 8.22
C ALA A 226 0.22 13.97 8.60
N ALA A 227 1.42 13.86 9.17
CA ALA A 227 2.23 15.01 9.59
C ALA A 227 2.65 15.90 8.40
N GLY A 228 3.11 15.29 7.29
CA GLY A 228 3.45 16.03 6.08
C GLY A 228 2.25 16.77 5.51
N ASN A 229 1.08 16.15 5.58
CA ASN A 229 -0.17 16.79 5.22
C ASN A 229 -0.45 18.03 6.10
N GLU A 230 -0.29 17.98 7.43
CA GLU A 230 -0.52 19.13 8.33
C GLU A 230 0.33 20.34 7.97
N TRP A 231 1.63 20.14 7.74
CA TRP A 231 2.55 21.24 7.44
C TRP A 231 2.32 21.92 6.10
N GLY A 232 1.61 21.27 5.17
CA GLY A 232 1.19 21.91 3.93
C GLY A 232 0.15 23.02 4.11
N GLN A 233 -0.39 23.21 5.33
CA GLN A 233 -1.49 24.15 5.61
C GLN A 233 -1.06 25.43 6.32
N THR A 234 0.06 25.42 7.04
CA THR A 234 0.52 26.56 7.85
C THR A 234 1.26 27.64 7.03
N GLY A 235 0.93 27.78 5.75
CA GLY A 235 1.57 28.69 4.80
C GLY A 235 0.56 29.56 4.08
#